data_AF-A0A7C9KBW5-F1
#
_entry.id   AF-A0A7C9KBW5-F1
#
_cell.length_a   1.000
_cell.length_b   1.000
_cell.length_c   1.000
_cell.angle_alpha   90.00
_cell.angle_beta   90.00
_cell.angle_gamma   90.00
#
_symmetry.space_group_name_H-M   'P 1'
#
loop_
_entity.id
_entity.type
_entity.pdbx_description
1 polymer ?
#
loop_
_entity_poly.entity_id
_entity_poly.type
_entity_poly.pdbx_seq_one_letter_code
_entity_poly.pdbx_strand_id
1 'polypeptide(L)'
;MIVMFSGSSIPDGWALCDGKTDGTPNLINRFIMGGTTQDINGHSSNLFSGNKNDKKFTFTSENQSVHIRGNTEGHSLTPGENGKHSHIQGETYEYHEFCHHDYHNAGRTVFVSGGGTGSTEPTYAPHTAIDGNGDPHSHPINLTSGEHNHKNNVTVPYYILAFIMKL
;
A
#
# COMPACT_ATOMS: atom_id res chain seq x y z
N MET A 1 7.49 52.98 -6.35
CA MET A 1 6.70 52.68 -5.12
C MET A 1 5.53 51.79 -5.52
N ILE A 2 5.30 50.68 -4.81
CA ILE A 2 4.16 49.77 -5.05
C ILE A 2 3.24 49.81 -3.84
N VAL A 3 1.93 49.89 -4.06
CA VAL A 3 0.91 49.90 -2.98
C VAL A 3 -0.23 48.93 -3.30
N MET A 4 -0.88 48.42 -2.25
CA MET A 4 -2.14 47.68 -2.36
C MET A 4 -3.28 48.67 -2.62
N PHE A 5 -4.17 48.33 -3.54
CA PHE A 5 -5.22 49.21 -4.05
C PHE A 5 -6.57 48.47 -4.13
N SER A 6 -7.63 49.12 -3.62
CA SER A 6 -9.01 48.61 -3.59
C SER A 6 -10.00 49.47 -4.38
N GLY A 7 -9.54 50.48 -5.10
CA GLY A 7 -10.41 51.36 -5.89
C GLY A 7 -10.83 50.76 -7.23
N SER A 8 -11.78 51.42 -7.89
CA SER A 8 -12.37 50.96 -9.16
C SER A 8 -11.58 51.34 -10.41
N SER A 9 -10.76 52.41 -10.34
CA SER A 9 -9.99 52.94 -11.47
C SER A 9 -8.60 53.37 -11.02
N ILE A 10 -7.59 53.00 -11.80
CA ILE A 10 -6.19 53.34 -11.49
C ILE A 10 -6.01 54.87 -11.62
N PRO A 11 -5.51 55.56 -10.58
CA PRO A 11 -5.32 57.01 -10.62
C PRO A 11 -4.24 57.44 -11.62
N ASP A 12 -4.32 58.69 -12.07
CA ASP A 12 -3.32 59.27 -12.97
C ASP A 12 -1.89 59.21 -12.39
N GLY A 13 -0.94 58.84 -13.25
CA GLY A 13 0.46 58.64 -12.87
C GLY A 13 0.70 57.39 -12.04
N TRP A 14 -0.19 56.41 -12.09
CA TRP A 14 0.02 55.05 -11.57
C TRP A 14 -0.24 54.03 -12.68
N ALA A 15 0.36 52.86 -12.55
CA ALA A 15 0.12 51.72 -13.43
C ALA A 15 -0.20 50.46 -12.63
N LEU A 16 -0.94 49.53 -13.24
CA LEU A 16 -1.15 48.20 -12.67
C LEU A 16 0.18 47.44 -12.67
N CYS A 17 0.45 46.69 -11.60
CA CYS A 17 1.55 45.73 -11.58
C CYS A 17 1.18 44.46 -12.38
N ASP A 18 1.03 44.59 -13.70
CA ASP A 18 0.73 43.50 -14.64
C ASP A 18 1.90 43.16 -15.58
N GLY A 19 3.01 43.90 -15.48
CA GLY A 19 4.20 43.70 -16.29
C GLY A 19 4.13 44.33 -17.68
N LYS A 20 3.08 45.08 -18.02
CA LYS A 20 2.93 45.69 -19.35
C LYS A 20 3.49 47.10 -19.42
N THR A 21 3.39 47.87 -18.34
CA THR A 21 4.01 49.20 -18.27
C THR A 21 5.47 49.04 -17.86
N ASP A 22 6.37 49.77 -18.53
CA ASP A 22 7.81 49.65 -18.30
C ASP A 22 8.16 49.82 -16.81
N GLY A 23 9.05 48.94 -16.32
CA GLY A 23 9.44 48.87 -14.91
C GLY A 23 8.40 48.27 -13.94
N THR A 24 7.16 47.99 -14.34
CA THR A 24 6.18 47.33 -13.45
C THR A 24 6.45 45.83 -13.37
N PRO A 25 6.49 45.23 -12.16
CA PRO A 25 6.47 43.77 -12.04
C PRO A 25 5.05 43.23 -12.31
N ASN A 26 4.93 41.97 -12.73
CA ASN A 26 3.63 41.29 -12.78
C ASN A 26 3.34 40.59 -11.44
N LEU A 27 2.45 41.18 -10.64
CA LEU A 27 2.05 40.68 -9.32
C LEU A 27 0.66 40.02 -9.31
N ILE A 28 0.02 39.86 -10.47
CA ILE A 28 -1.33 39.29 -10.57
C ILE A 28 -1.30 37.80 -10.18
N ASN A 29 -2.20 37.41 -9.26
CA ASN A 29 -2.31 36.05 -8.72
C ASN A 29 -1.02 35.53 -8.06
N ARG A 30 -0.20 36.43 -7.51
CA ARG A 30 1.02 36.08 -6.79
C ARG A 30 0.91 36.44 -5.31
N PHE A 31 1.58 35.65 -4.50
CA PHE A 31 1.85 36.01 -3.11
C PHE A 31 3.11 36.87 -3.03
N ILE A 32 3.12 37.88 -2.17
CA ILE A 32 4.27 38.77 -1.98
C ILE A 32 5.13 38.25 -0.84
N MET A 33 6.39 37.93 -1.16
CA MET A 33 7.38 37.43 -0.21
C MET A 33 8.43 38.53 0.07
N GLY A 34 8.78 38.72 1.34
CA GLY A 34 9.89 39.60 1.71
C GLY A 34 11.24 38.97 1.35
N GLY A 35 12.18 39.78 0.85
CA GLY A 35 13.52 39.35 0.47
C GLY A 35 14.53 40.48 0.64
N THR A 36 15.76 40.26 0.16
CA THR A 36 16.84 41.25 0.16
C THR A 36 16.92 42.01 -1.17
N THR A 37 17.80 43.02 -1.27
CA THR A 37 17.99 43.74 -2.54
C THR A 37 18.60 42.87 -3.64
N GLN A 38 19.29 41.80 -3.27
CA GLN A 38 19.86 40.81 -4.18
C GLN A 38 18.77 39.89 -4.77
N ASP A 39 17.65 39.72 -4.08
CA ASP A 39 16.55 38.84 -4.48
C ASP A 39 15.49 39.56 -5.32
N ILE A 40 15.67 40.86 -5.60
CA ILE A 40 14.71 41.65 -6.38
C ILE A 40 14.47 40.97 -7.73
N ASN A 41 13.20 40.90 -8.12
CA ASN A 41 12.68 40.20 -9.31
C ASN A 41 12.72 38.66 -9.23
N GLY A 42 13.16 38.06 -8.12
CA GLY A 42 12.99 36.64 -7.87
C GLY A 42 11.50 36.27 -7.77
N HIS A 43 11.07 35.24 -8.51
CA HIS A 43 9.69 34.76 -8.47
C HIS A 43 9.59 33.29 -8.94
N SER A 44 8.62 32.56 -8.42
CA SER A 44 8.27 31.23 -8.94
C SER A 44 7.44 31.34 -10.21
N SER A 45 7.43 30.28 -11.03
CA SER A 45 6.57 30.20 -12.22
C SER A 45 5.10 29.91 -11.86
N ASN A 46 4.86 29.40 -10.66
CA ASN A 46 3.51 29.05 -10.19
C ASN A 46 2.67 30.29 -9.88
N LEU A 47 1.37 30.20 -10.22
CA LEU A 47 0.37 31.23 -9.99
C LEU A 47 -0.84 30.65 -9.28
N PHE A 48 -1.53 31.49 -8.51
CA PHE A 48 -2.90 31.16 -8.12
C PHE A 48 -3.81 31.17 -9.35
N SER A 49 -4.71 30.19 -9.43
CA SER A 49 -5.65 30.01 -10.54
C SER A 49 -7.08 29.90 -10.01
N GLY A 50 -8.08 29.95 -10.89
CA GLY A 50 -9.50 29.90 -10.53
C GLY A 50 -10.19 31.27 -10.51
N ASN A 51 -11.48 31.24 -10.16
CA ASN A 51 -12.34 32.42 -10.10
C ASN A 51 -12.00 33.32 -8.91
N LYS A 52 -12.53 34.56 -8.90
CA LYS A 52 -12.28 35.57 -7.84
C LYS A 52 -12.44 35.02 -6.42
N ASN A 53 -13.45 34.17 -6.19
CA ASN A 53 -13.78 33.62 -4.86
C ASN A 53 -13.35 32.15 -4.68
N ASP A 54 -12.58 31.59 -5.62
CA ASP A 54 -12.07 30.20 -5.58
C ASP A 54 -10.63 30.14 -6.13
N LYS A 55 -9.82 31.14 -5.76
CA LYS A 55 -8.39 31.14 -6.06
C LYS A 55 -7.69 30.06 -5.26
N LYS A 56 -6.90 29.23 -5.95
CA LYS A 56 -6.09 28.18 -5.37
C LYS A 56 -4.78 28.00 -6.11
N PHE A 57 -3.78 27.54 -5.37
CA PHE A 57 -2.52 27.05 -5.92
C PHE A 57 -2.62 25.53 -6.03
N THR A 58 -2.33 24.99 -7.21
CA THR A 58 -2.38 23.54 -7.46
C THR A 58 -1.00 23.05 -7.87
N PHE A 59 -0.56 21.95 -7.26
CA PHE A 59 0.66 21.26 -7.67
C PHE A 59 0.44 19.74 -7.60
N THR A 60 1.20 19.01 -8.41
CA THR A 60 1.23 17.55 -8.38
C THR A 60 2.46 17.12 -7.60
N SER A 61 2.29 16.17 -6.67
CA SER A 61 3.44 15.58 -5.97
C SER A 61 4.33 14.82 -6.94
N GLU A 62 5.53 14.47 -6.49
CA GLU A 62 6.36 13.50 -7.20
C GLU A 62 5.66 12.12 -7.23
N ASN A 63 6.00 11.30 -8.22
CA ASN A 63 5.55 9.92 -8.28
C ASN A 63 6.17 9.14 -7.13
N GLN A 64 5.36 8.38 -6.41
CA GLN A 64 5.78 7.52 -5.33
C GLN A 64 5.11 6.14 -5.46
N SER A 65 5.76 5.14 -4.89
CA SER A 65 5.19 3.79 -4.72
C SER A 65 5.18 3.43 -3.24
N VAL A 66 4.18 2.66 -2.84
CA VAL A 66 4.10 2.13 -1.49
C VAL A 66 4.65 0.71 -1.51
N HIS A 67 5.62 0.46 -0.65
CA HIS A 67 6.20 -0.86 -0.48
C HIS A 67 5.78 -1.44 0.88
N ILE A 68 5.10 -2.58 0.85
CA ILE A 68 4.65 -3.29 2.04
C ILE A 68 5.49 -4.56 2.17
N ARG A 69 6.25 -4.62 3.26
CA ARG A 69 6.98 -5.81 3.70
C ARG A 69 6.40 -6.31 5.00
N GLY A 70 6.23 -7.61 5.10
CA GLY A 70 5.86 -8.26 6.34
C GLY A 70 5.96 -9.77 6.21
N ASN A 71 5.58 -10.47 7.26
CA ASN A 71 5.36 -11.91 7.22
C ASN A 71 3.95 -12.19 7.74
N THR A 72 3.34 -13.27 7.29
CA THR A 72 2.19 -13.83 8.01
C THR A 72 2.64 -14.26 9.41
N GLU A 73 1.71 -14.31 10.34
CA GLU A 73 1.97 -15.04 11.58
C GLU A 73 2.24 -16.52 11.26
N GLY A 74 3.06 -17.16 12.09
CA GLY A 74 3.37 -18.57 11.91
C GLY A 74 2.11 -19.42 12.11
N HIS A 75 1.81 -20.30 11.16
CA HIS A 75 0.65 -21.18 11.23
C HIS A 75 1.07 -22.65 11.11
N SER A 76 0.58 -23.46 12.05
CA SER A 76 0.70 -24.91 12.03
C SER A 76 -0.63 -25.50 11.57
N LEU A 77 -0.58 -26.49 10.69
CA LEU A 77 -1.79 -27.18 10.22
C LEU A 77 -2.51 -27.86 11.39
N THR A 78 -3.78 -27.53 11.56
CA THR A 78 -4.65 -28.17 12.55
C THR A 78 -5.38 -29.37 11.92
N PRO A 79 -5.83 -30.36 12.73
CA PRO A 79 -6.62 -31.49 12.22
C PRO A 79 -7.88 -31.08 11.45
N GLY A 80 -8.49 -29.93 11.77
CA GLY A 80 -9.65 -29.39 11.06
C GLY A 80 -9.34 -28.84 9.67
N GLU A 81 -8.10 -28.44 9.41
CA GLU A 81 -7.64 -27.92 8.12
C GLU A 81 -7.18 -29.03 7.16
N ASN A 82 -6.95 -30.25 7.67
CA ASN A 82 -6.49 -31.40 6.88
C ASN A 82 -7.59 -32.02 5.97
N GLY A 83 -8.77 -31.40 5.89
CA GLY A 83 -9.90 -31.91 5.13
C GLY A 83 -10.37 -33.31 5.56
N LYS A 84 -11.47 -33.80 4.97
CA LYS A 84 -11.90 -35.18 5.18
C LYS A 84 -10.97 -36.12 4.40
N HIS A 85 -10.29 -36.99 5.12
CA HIS A 85 -9.51 -38.09 4.54
C HIS A 85 -9.83 -39.39 5.28
N SER A 86 -9.52 -40.52 4.65
CA SER A 86 -9.70 -41.85 5.23
C SER A 86 -8.35 -42.54 5.33
N HIS A 87 -8.05 -43.11 6.48
CA HIS A 87 -6.95 -44.03 6.61
C HIS A 87 -7.43 -45.45 6.32
N ILE A 88 -6.64 -46.19 5.56
CA ILE A 88 -6.73 -47.65 5.57
C ILE A 88 -5.90 -48.09 6.77
N GLN A 89 -6.57 -48.42 7.88
CA GLN A 89 -5.91 -49.01 9.05
C GLN A 89 -5.93 -50.53 8.93
N GLY A 90 -4.77 -51.16 9.15
CA GLY A 90 -4.61 -52.62 9.14
C GLY A 90 -3.38 -53.06 8.36
N GLU A 91 -2.90 -54.26 8.66
CA GLU A 91 -1.90 -54.95 7.83
C GLU A 91 -2.57 -55.42 6.55
N THR A 92 -2.05 -55.00 5.40
CA THR A 92 -2.48 -55.57 4.12
C THR A 92 -1.82 -56.93 3.95
N TYR A 93 -2.61 -57.99 3.96
CA TYR A 93 -2.15 -59.33 3.62
C TYR A 93 -2.37 -59.59 2.14
N GLU A 94 -1.31 -60.02 1.45
CA GLU A 94 -1.44 -60.83 0.26
C GLU A 94 -1.22 -62.30 0.66
N TYR A 95 -1.81 -63.24 -0.10
CA TYR A 95 -1.86 -64.68 0.21
C TYR A 95 -0.48 -65.32 0.54
N HIS A 96 0.63 -64.63 0.24
CA HIS A 96 1.99 -65.11 0.48
C HIS A 96 2.95 -64.13 1.18
N GLU A 97 2.55 -62.88 1.47
CA GLU A 97 3.49 -61.87 2.00
C GLU A 97 2.82 -60.93 3.03
N PHE A 98 3.59 -60.56 4.05
CA PHE A 98 3.29 -59.43 4.94
C PHE A 98 3.96 -58.19 4.36
N CYS A 99 3.19 -57.14 4.07
CA CYS A 99 3.73 -55.90 3.52
C CYS A 99 4.55 -55.15 4.59
N HIS A 100 5.84 -55.46 4.69
CA HIS A 100 6.80 -54.66 5.43
C HIS A 100 7.62 -53.84 4.40
N HIS A 101 7.30 -52.55 4.30
CA HIS A 101 8.09 -51.52 3.58
C HIS A 101 8.09 -51.46 2.04
N ASP A 102 7.14 -52.10 1.33
CA ASP A 102 7.04 -51.97 -0.15
C ASP A 102 5.61 -51.71 -0.67
N TYR A 103 5.47 -51.19 -1.91
CA TYR A 103 4.18 -50.80 -2.51
C TYR A 103 3.53 -51.93 -3.33
N HIS A 104 2.23 -52.16 -3.14
CA HIS A 104 1.44 -53.14 -3.90
C HIS A 104 0.28 -52.49 -4.68
N ASN A 105 -0.08 -53.05 -5.85
CA ASN A 105 -1.21 -52.58 -6.66
C ASN A 105 -2.56 -52.98 -6.04
N ALA A 106 -3.50 -52.04 -5.99
CA ALA A 106 -4.84 -52.24 -5.42
C ALA A 106 -5.67 -53.21 -6.30
N GLY A 107 -6.10 -54.33 -5.72
CA GLY A 107 -6.98 -55.29 -6.42
C GLY A 107 -7.17 -56.67 -5.76
N ARG A 108 -6.29 -57.08 -4.83
CA ARG A 108 -6.36 -58.38 -4.11
C ARG A 108 -6.21 -58.27 -2.59
N THR A 109 -6.49 -57.11 -2.02
CA THR A 109 -6.28 -56.85 -0.60
C THR A 109 -7.35 -57.56 0.26
N VAL A 110 -6.94 -58.42 1.19
CA VAL A 110 -7.82 -59.02 2.19
C VAL A 110 -7.66 -58.25 3.51
N PHE A 111 -8.77 -57.77 4.07
CA PHE A 111 -8.76 -57.04 5.34
C PHE A 111 -8.80 -58.02 6.52
N VAL A 112 -7.80 -57.96 7.40
CA VAL A 112 -7.89 -58.62 8.72
C VAL A 112 -8.56 -57.64 9.67
N SER A 113 -9.83 -57.89 10.00
CA SER A 113 -10.50 -57.17 11.07
C SER A 113 -9.73 -57.44 12.37
N GLY A 114 -9.27 -56.40 13.05
CA GLY A 114 -8.70 -56.50 14.40
C GLY A 114 -9.76 -57.00 15.37
N GLY A 115 -10.00 -58.31 15.36
CA GLY A 115 -10.96 -58.97 16.25
C GLY A 115 -10.53 -58.84 17.71
N GLY A 116 -11.51 -58.89 18.62
CA GLY A 116 -11.28 -58.79 20.05
C GLY A 116 -10.26 -59.81 20.55
N THR A 117 -9.31 -59.35 21.37
CA THR A 117 -8.22 -60.17 21.90
C THR A 117 -8.75 -61.08 23.01
N GLY A 118 -8.81 -62.38 22.73
CA GLY A 118 -9.15 -63.43 23.70
C GLY A 118 -7.92 -64.13 24.29
N SER A 119 -6.88 -63.38 24.67
CA SER A 119 -5.59 -63.95 25.12
C SER A 119 -5.06 -63.22 26.35
N THR A 120 -4.53 -63.98 27.32
CA THR A 120 -3.91 -63.49 28.57
C THR A 120 -2.45 -63.05 28.41
N GLU A 121 -1.89 -63.12 27.20
CA GLU A 121 -0.51 -62.73 26.86
C GLU A 121 -0.49 -61.43 26.05
N PRO A 122 0.57 -60.59 26.16
CA PRO A 122 0.62 -59.29 25.51
C PRO A 122 0.58 -59.42 23.98
N THR A 123 -0.53 -58.98 23.39
CA THR A 123 -0.71 -58.88 21.94
C THR A 123 -0.11 -57.56 21.43
N TYR A 124 0.83 -57.65 20.49
CA TYR A 124 1.41 -56.49 19.81
C TYR A 124 0.52 -56.08 18.63
N ALA A 125 0.09 -54.82 18.61
CA ALA A 125 -0.65 -54.23 17.51
C ALA A 125 0.25 -53.27 16.73
N PRO A 126 0.02 -53.08 15.40
CA PRO A 126 0.68 -52.03 14.64
C PRO A 126 0.41 -50.68 15.32
N HIS A 127 1.48 -50.04 15.78
CA HIS A 127 1.44 -48.74 16.43
C HIS A 127 1.98 -47.70 15.46
N THR A 128 1.14 -46.77 15.02
CA THR A 128 1.60 -45.59 14.30
C THR A 128 2.22 -44.64 15.33
N ALA A 129 3.47 -44.26 15.12
CA ALA A 129 4.08 -43.16 15.85
C ALA A 129 3.69 -41.82 15.20
N ILE A 130 3.65 -40.77 16.01
CA ILE A 130 3.56 -39.40 15.50
C ILE A 130 4.91 -39.09 14.85
N ASP A 131 4.92 -38.73 13.57
CA ASP A 131 6.09 -38.23 12.86
C ASP A 131 5.82 -36.80 12.35
N GLY A 132 6.85 -35.95 12.39
CA GLY A 132 6.79 -34.52 12.14
C GLY A 132 6.36 -33.68 13.36
N ASN A 133 7.10 -32.58 13.61
CA ASN A 133 6.81 -31.66 14.74
C ASN A 133 5.60 -30.74 14.49
N GLY A 134 5.15 -30.63 13.24
CA GLY A 134 4.07 -29.70 12.87
C GLY A 134 4.39 -28.25 13.23
N ASP A 135 5.66 -27.84 13.19
CA ASP A 135 6.03 -26.50 13.61
C ASP A 135 5.35 -25.43 12.73
N PRO A 136 4.89 -24.31 13.32
CA PRO A 136 4.27 -23.25 12.55
C PRO A 136 5.28 -22.62 11.58
N HIS A 137 4.82 -22.29 10.38
CA HIS A 137 5.62 -21.56 9.39
C HIS A 137 4.92 -20.29 8.92
N SER A 138 5.71 -19.34 8.43
CA SER A 138 5.21 -18.05 7.92
C SER A 138 5.56 -17.87 6.46
N HIS A 139 4.77 -17.04 5.77
CA HIS A 139 5.05 -16.62 4.41
C HIS A 139 5.45 -15.14 4.37
N PRO A 140 6.48 -14.78 3.60
CA PRO A 140 6.83 -13.38 3.39
C PRO A 140 5.77 -12.70 2.51
N ILE A 141 5.34 -11.52 2.94
CA ILE A 141 4.51 -10.59 2.18
C ILE A 141 5.44 -9.53 1.60
N ASN A 142 5.44 -9.41 0.28
CA ASN A 142 6.23 -8.43 -0.44
C ASN A 142 5.40 -7.83 -1.58
N LEU A 143 4.79 -6.68 -1.32
CA LEU A 143 3.88 -6.02 -2.24
C LEU A 143 4.39 -4.61 -2.54
N THR A 144 4.33 -4.22 -3.80
CA THR A 144 4.62 -2.85 -4.24
C THR A 144 3.45 -2.34 -5.03
N SER A 145 2.91 -1.18 -4.66
CA SER A 145 1.89 -0.52 -5.47
C SER A 145 2.49 -0.02 -6.79
N GLY A 146 1.63 0.25 -7.79
CA GLY A 146 2.05 1.06 -8.93
C GLY A 146 2.50 2.46 -8.49
N GLU A 147 3.30 3.11 -9.33
CA GLU A 147 3.61 4.52 -9.13
C GLU A 147 2.34 5.36 -9.26
N HIS A 148 2.18 6.31 -8.35
CA HIS A 148 1.13 7.31 -8.42
C HIS A 148 1.60 8.64 -7.85
N ASN A 149 0.86 9.69 -8.15
CA ASN A 149 1.04 11.02 -7.58
C ASN A 149 -0.29 11.57 -7.09
N HIS A 150 -0.22 12.65 -6.33
CA HIS A 150 -1.38 13.34 -5.81
C HIS A 150 -1.45 14.74 -6.39
N LYS A 151 -2.64 15.12 -6.85
CA LYS A 151 -2.95 16.51 -7.20
C LYS A 151 -3.44 17.24 -5.96
N ASN A 152 -2.61 18.15 -5.46
CA ASN A 152 -2.87 18.90 -4.24
C ASN A 152 -3.36 20.31 -4.56
N ASN A 153 -4.34 20.79 -3.79
CA ASN A 153 -4.84 22.15 -3.87
C ASN A 153 -4.60 22.86 -2.54
N VAL A 154 -3.88 23.96 -2.57
CA VAL A 154 -3.65 24.82 -1.40
C VAL A 154 -4.45 26.10 -1.59
N THR A 155 -5.33 26.37 -0.62
CA THR A 155 -6.09 27.61 -0.52
C THR A 155 -5.89 28.18 0.88
N VAL A 156 -5.46 29.44 0.94
CA VAL A 156 -5.39 30.19 2.19
C VAL A 156 -6.60 31.14 2.26
N PRO A 157 -7.10 31.54 3.44
CA PRO A 157 -8.03 32.66 3.52
C PRO A 157 -7.40 33.91 2.91
N TYR A 158 -8.03 34.52 1.90
CA TYR A 158 -7.49 35.68 1.21
C TYR A 158 -8.54 36.77 0.98
N TYR A 159 -8.05 38.00 0.83
CA TYR A 159 -8.78 39.14 0.31
C TYR A 159 -7.99 39.72 -0.86
N ILE A 160 -8.66 39.99 -1.99
CA ILE A 160 -7.97 40.42 -3.22
C ILE A 160 -7.88 41.95 -3.25
N LEU A 161 -6.64 42.45 -3.27
CA LEU A 161 -6.28 43.83 -3.59
C LEU A 161 -5.47 43.82 -4.89
N ALA A 162 -5.62 44.86 -5.71
CA ALA A 162 -4.72 45.10 -6.83
C ALA A 162 -3.40 45.67 -6.29
N PHE A 163 -2.31 45.49 -7.04
CA PHE A 163 -1.06 46.20 -6.79
C PHE A 163 -0.87 47.22 -7.89
N ILE A 164 -0.65 48.48 -7.51
CA ILE A 164 -0.35 49.56 -8.46
C ILE A 164 1.01 50.18 -8.11
N MET A 165 1.73 50.61 -9.14
CA MET A 165 3.04 51.24 -9.04
C MET A 165 2.97 52.69 -9.48
N LYS A 166 3.59 53.58 -8.70
CA LYS A 166 3.77 54.97 -9.09
C LYS A 166 4.74 55.04 -10.29
N LEU A 167 4.31 55.72 -11.36
CA LEU A 167 5.14 56.03 -12.54
C LEU A 167 6.11 57.17 -12.25
#